data_AF-A0A5N7ZU36-F1
#
_entry.id   AF-A0A5N7ZU36-F1
#
_cell.length_a   1.000
_cell.length_b   1.000
_cell.length_c   1.000
_cell.angle_alpha   90.00
_cell.angle_beta   90.00
_cell.angle_gamma   90.00
#
_symmetry.space_group_name_H-M   'P 1'
#
loop_
_entity.id
_entity.type
_entity.pdbx_description
1 polymer ?
#
loop_
_entity_poly.entity_id
_entity_poly.type
_entity_poly.pdbx_seq_one_letter_code
_entity_poly.pdbx_strand_id
1 'polypeptide(L)'
;VESLPTVVLGGAGIAMFGMVTATGIRILSGVDFKGNRHNSMIVAVSIGIGMVPLIAPNFKQWMPHSLHTLIESGILLASLSAVLLNLFLNGATHDQRAIVAAALQADEH
;
A
#
# COMPACT_ATOMS: atom_id res chain seq x y z
N VAL A 1 -34.00 8.18 8.02
CA VAL A 1 -32.66 7.70 8.46
C VAL A 1 -31.61 8.80 8.29
N GLU A 2 -31.95 10.05 8.64
CA GLU A 2 -31.11 11.24 8.41
C GLU A 2 -30.94 12.03 9.71
N SER A 3 -30.18 11.49 10.66
CA SER A 3 -29.99 12.18 11.95
C SER A 3 -28.55 12.22 12.43
N LEU A 4 -27.58 11.71 11.67
CA LEU A 4 -26.17 11.83 12.05
C LEU A 4 -25.58 13.10 11.40
N PRO A 5 -25.13 14.09 12.20
CA PRO A 5 -24.49 15.28 11.66
C PRO A 5 -23.31 14.88 10.78
N THR A 6 -23.18 15.50 9.60
CA THR A 6 -22.08 15.23 8.65
C THR A 6 -20.70 15.42 9.30
N VAL A 7 -20.59 16.27 10.32
CA VAL A 7 -19.39 16.47 11.13
C VAL A 7 -18.98 15.23 11.94
N VAL A 8 -19.94 14.44 12.43
CA VAL A 8 -19.70 13.19 13.17
C VAL A 8 -19.30 12.07 12.21
N LEU A 9 -19.95 12.01 11.04
CA LEU A 9 -19.60 11.04 10.00
C LEU A 9 -18.19 11.29 9.45
N GLY A 10 -17.82 12.57 9.27
CA GLY A 10 -16.47 12.98 8.90
C GLY A 10 -15.43 12.62 9.98
N GLY A 11 -15.74 12.87 11.26
CA GLY A 11 -14.87 12.50 12.38
C GLY A 11 -14.67 10.98 12.49
N ALA A 12 -15.73 10.20 12.34
CA ALA A 12 -15.66 8.75 12.29
C ALA A 12 -14.83 8.25 11.08
N GLY A 13 -14.97 8.89 9.91
CA GLY A 13 -14.18 8.59 8.73
C GLY A 13 -12.68 8.82 8.94
N ILE A 14 -12.29 9.97 9.52
CA ILE A 14 -10.89 10.26 9.84
C ILE A 14 -10.32 9.22 10.83
N ALA A 15 -11.08 8.87 11.87
CA ALA A 15 -10.65 7.85 12.83
C ALA A 15 -10.47 6.47 12.16
N MET A 16 -11.39 6.06 11.28
CA MET A 16 -11.31 4.79 10.55
C MET A 16 -10.09 4.74 9.63
N PHE A 17 -9.88 5.76 8.80
CA PHE A 17 -8.71 5.84 7.92
C PHE A 17 -7.39 5.96 8.71
N GLY A 18 -7.40 6.66 9.86
CA GLY A 18 -6.26 6.73 10.76
C GLY A 18 -5.85 5.37 11.31
N MET A 19 -6.81 4.59 11.79
CA MET A 19 -6.57 3.22 12.29
C MET A 19 -6.05 2.27 11.20
N VAL A 20 -6.61 2.36 9.99
CA VAL A 20 -6.13 1.59 8.83
C VAL A 20 -4.68 1.95 8.51
N THR A 21 -4.34 3.24 8.51
CA THR A 21 -2.98 3.73 8.26
C THR A 21 -2.00 3.24 9.33
N ALA A 22 -2.38 3.36 10.61
CA ALA A 22 -1.56 2.88 11.73
C ALA A 22 -1.29 1.38 11.65
N THR A 23 -2.30 0.59 11.27
CA THR A 23 -2.15 -0.85 11.05
C THR A 23 -1.18 -1.14 9.90
N GLY A 24 -1.26 -0.38 8.81
CA GLY A 24 -0.30 -0.47 7.69
C GLY A 24 1.14 -0.19 8.13
N ILE A 25 1.38 0.87 8.90
CA ILE A 25 2.70 1.20 9.45
C ILE A 25 3.21 0.09 10.38
N ARG A 26 2.33 -0.47 11.22
CA ARG A 26 2.67 -1.59 12.11
C ARG A 26 3.11 -2.82 11.31
N ILE A 27 2.42 -3.17 10.23
CA ILE A 27 2.83 -4.28 9.35
C ILE A 27 4.22 -3.99 8.77
N LEU A 28 4.46 -2.77 8.26
CA LEU A 28 5.77 -2.38 7.73
C LEU A 28 6.86 -2.47 8.79
N SER A 29 6.57 -2.17 10.06
CA SER A 29 7.56 -2.25 11.15
C SER A 29 8.09 -3.67 11.40
N GLY A 30 7.37 -4.71 10.96
CA GLY A 30 7.83 -6.10 11.00
C GLY A 30 8.82 -6.48 9.89
N VAL A 31 9.02 -5.61 8.89
CA VAL A 31 9.92 -5.85 7.76
C VAL A 31 11.35 -5.46 8.14
N ASP A 32 12.32 -6.29 7.75
CA ASP A 32 13.74 -5.96 7.95
C ASP A 32 14.20 -4.89 6.95
N PHE A 33 14.31 -3.65 7.43
CA PHE A 33 14.88 -2.52 6.69
C PHE A 33 16.39 -2.33 6.93
N LYS A 34 16.97 -3.02 7.92
CA LYS A 34 18.37 -2.84 8.33
C LYS A 34 19.28 -3.81 7.60
N GLY A 35 18.83 -5.05 7.37
CA GLY A 35 19.54 -6.06 6.59
C GLY A 35 19.38 -5.89 5.08
N ASN A 36 18.21 -5.44 4.61
CA ASN A 36 17.90 -5.30 3.18
C ASN A 36 17.45 -3.86 2.85
N ARG A 37 18.40 -3.03 2.40
CA ARG A 37 18.14 -1.64 1.96
C ARG A 37 17.10 -1.55 0.84
N HIS A 38 16.97 -2.60 0.03
CA HIS A 38 15.98 -2.68 -1.04
C HIS A 38 14.55 -2.54 -0.50
N ASN A 39 14.23 -3.10 0.68
CA ASN A 39 12.89 -3.03 1.26
C ASN A 39 12.45 -1.58 1.54
N SER A 40 13.35 -0.75 2.08
CA SER A 40 13.04 0.67 2.34
C SER A 40 12.88 1.45 1.03
N MET A 41 13.68 1.14 0.00
CA MET A 41 13.56 1.75 -1.32
C MET A 41 12.23 1.38 -2.01
N ILE A 42 11.83 0.10 -1.95
CA ILE A 42 10.55 -0.38 -2.51
C ILE A 42 9.38 0.38 -1.88
N VAL A 43 9.37 0.50 -0.54
CA VAL A 43 8.33 1.22 0.20
C VAL A 43 8.31 2.71 -0.16
N ALA A 44 9.48 3.37 -0.17
CA ALA A 44 9.55 4.80 -0.46
C ALA A 44 9.06 5.12 -1.88
N VAL A 45 9.48 4.32 -2.87
CA VAL A 45 9.11 4.52 -4.27
C VAL A 45 7.63 4.19 -4.51
N SER A 46 7.11 3.11 -3.91
CA SER A 46 5.70 2.73 -4.09
C SER A 46 4.73 3.75 -3.50
N ILE A 47 5.05 4.30 -2.33
CA ILE A 47 4.26 5.41 -1.73
C ILE A 47 4.32 6.64 -2.63
N GLY A 48 5.50 6.99 -3.17
CA GLY A 48 5.66 8.10 -4.10
C GLY A 48 4.81 7.94 -5.37
N ILE A 49 4.81 6.75 -5.97
CA ILE A 49 3.99 6.43 -7.15
C ILE A 49 2.50 6.44 -6.81
N GLY A 50 2.11 5.92 -5.65
CA GLY A 50 0.71 5.93 -5.19
C GLY A 50 0.13 7.33 -4.96
N MET A 51 0.99 8.32 -4.69
CA MET A 51 0.60 9.72 -4.50
C MET A 51 0.46 10.49 -5.82
N VAL A 52 0.90 9.93 -6.96
CA VAL A 52 0.84 10.59 -8.27
C VAL A 52 -0.58 11.09 -8.63
N PRO A 53 -1.66 10.32 -8.43
CA PRO A 53 -3.01 10.78 -8.78
C PRO A 53 -3.48 11.98 -7.92
N LEU A 54 -2.95 12.10 -6.69
CA LEU A 54 -3.24 13.19 -5.77
C LEU A 54 -2.45 14.46 -6.11
N ILE A 55 -1.16 14.32 -6.46
CA ILE A 55 -0.26 15.45 -6.69
C ILE A 55 -0.34 15.95 -8.14
N ALA A 56 -0.55 15.06 -9.11
CA ALA A 56 -0.53 15.35 -10.54
C ALA A 56 -1.81 14.84 -11.24
N PRO A 57 -2.99 15.43 -10.95
CA PRO A 57 -4.25 15.00 -11.56
C PRO A 57 -4.30 15.17 -13.08
N ASN A 58 -3.47 16.08 -13.63
CA ASN A 58 -3.33 16.32 -15.08
C ASN A 58 -2.48 15.27 -15.80
N PHE A 59 -1.78 14.38 -15.09
CA PHE A 59 -0.99 13.30 -15.71
C PHE A 59 -1.86 12.34 -16.54
N LYS A 60 -3.16 12.30 -16.22
CA LYS A 60 -4.23 11.61 -16.95
C LYS A 60 -4.31 11.98 -18.45
N GLN A 61 -3.99 13.23 -18.81
CA GLN A 61 -4.14 13.73 -20.18
C GLN A 61 -3.14 13.12 -21.17
N TRP A 62 -2.06 12.54 -20.67
CA TRP A 62 -0.98 11.96 -21.48
C TRP A 62 -1.06 10.43 -21.57
N MET A 63 -2.10 9.78 -21.01
CA MET A 63 -2.17 8.31 -20.93
C MET A 63 -3.41 7.71 -21.62
N PRO A 64 -3.31 6.54 -22.30
CA PRO A 64 -4.43 5.87 -22.95
C PRO A 64 -5.59 5.50 -22.00
N HIS A 65 -6.82 5.57 -22.53
CA HIS A 65 -8.08 5.39 -21.79
C HIS A 65 -8.15 4.10 -20.96
N SER A 66 -7.50 3.02 -21.37
CA SER A 66 -7.48 1.74 -20.64
C SER A 66 -6.74 1.80 -19.29
N LEU A 67 -5.79 2.74 -19.11
CA LEU A 67 -5.03 2.91 -17.87
C LEU A 67 -5.64 3.95 -16.94
N HIS A 68 -6.68 4.65 -17.38
CA HIS A 68 -7.30 5.75 -16.64
C HIS A 68 -7.88 5.29 -15.30
N THR A 69 -8.54 4.12 -15.29
CA THR A 69 -9.11 3.49 -14.08
C THR A 69 -8.03 3.03 -13.09
N LEU A 70 -6.90 2.53 -13.60
CA LEU A 70 -5.78 2.11 -12.75
C LEU A 70 -5.10 3.31 -12.09
N ILE A 71 -4.95 4.42 -12.83
CA ILE A 71 -4.34 5.65 -12.31
C ILE A 71 -5.26 6.36 -11.32
N GLU A 72 -6.59 6.28 -11.47
CA GLU A 72 -7.48 6.90 -10.48
C GLU A 72 -7.33 6.32 -9.08
N SER A 73 -6.91 5.06 -8.96
CA SER A 73 -6.68 4.44 -7.67
C SER A 73 -5.20 4.49 -7.29
N GLY A 74 -4.84 5.52 -6.51
CA GLY A 74 -3.48 5.65 -5.95
C GLY A 74 -3.06 4.44 -5.11
N ILE A 75 -4.02 3.78 -4.44
CA ILE A 75 -3.77 2.56 -3.65
C ILE A 75 -3.37 1.38 -4.56
N LEU A 76 -4.04 1.22 -5.71
CA LEU A 76 -3.70 0.18 -6.68
C LEU A 76 -2.33 0.44 -7.31
N LEU A 77 -2.04 1.69 -7.68
CA LEU A 77 -0.72 2.10 -8.19
C LEU A 77 0.40 1.83 -7.18
N ALA A 78 0.20 2.18 -5.91
CA ALA A 78 1.14 1.88 -4.83
C ALA A 78 1.36 0.36 -4.69
N SER A 79 0.27 -0.41 -4.66
CA SER A 79 0.33 -1.86 -4.46
C SER A 79 1.03 -2.55 -5.64
N LEU A 80 0.67 -2.19 -6.87
CA LEU A 80 1.25 -2.76 -8.08
C LEU A 80 2.75 -2.42 -8.18
N SER A 81 3.11 -1.16 -7.95
CA SER A 81 4.52 -0.74 -7.96
C SER A 81 5.33 -1.42 -6.84
N ALA A 82 4.77 -1.57 -5.64
CA ALA A 82 5.42 -2.29 -4.55
C ALA A 82 5.69 -3.76 -4.92
N VAL A 83 4.72 -4.46 -5.49
CA VAL A 83 4.87 -5.86 -5.92
C VAL A 83 5.90 -6.00 -7.03
N LEU A 84 5.83 -5.15 -8.05
CA LEU A 84 6.78 -5.18 -9.17
C LEU A 84 8.21 -4.87 -8.72
N LEU A 85 8.39 -3.86 -7.88
CA LEU A 85 9.70 -3.49 -7.34
C LEU A 85 10.24 -4.55 -6.38
N ASN A 86 9.38 -5.18 -5.57
CA ASN A 86 9.78 -6.29 -4.71
C ASN A 86 10.25 -7.49 -5.54
N LEU A 87 9.52 -7.84 -6.60
CA LEU A 87 9.91 -8.90 -7.54
C LEU A 87 11.25 -8.59 -8.23
N PHE A 88 11.47 -7.34 -8.63
CA PHE A 88 12.66 -6.94 -9.37
C PHE A 88 13.91 -6.79 -8.49
N LEU A 89 13.78 -6.13 -7.33
CA LEU A 89 14.91 -5.77 -6.47
C LEU A 89 15.25 -6.83 -5.42
N ASN A 90 14.25 -7.54 -4.90
CA ASN A 90 14.47 -8.62 -3.95
C ASN A 90 14.52 -9.99 -4.66
N GLY A 91 14.18 -10.04 -5.95
CA GLY A 91 14.04 -11.29 -6.70
C GLY A 91 12.90 -12.15 -6.13
N ALA A 92 12.62 -13.29 -6.77
CA ALA A 92 11.90 -14.37 -6.10
C ALA A 92 12.79 -15.03 -5.04
N THR A 93 13.34 -14.22 -4.11
CA THR A 93 13.96 -14.72 -2.89
C THR A 93 12.88 -15.57 -2.23
N HIS A 94 13.06 -16.88 -2.33
CA HIS A 94 12.34 -17.89 -1.56
C HIS A 94 12.66 -17.60 -0.10
N ASP A 95 11.95 -16.64 0.48
CA ASP A 95 12.03 -16.39 1.90
C ASP A 95 11.31 -17.55 2.57
N GLN A 96 12.02 -18.67 2.73
CA GLN A 96 11.50 -19.87 3.40
C GLN A 96 10.95 -19.51 4.79
N ARG A 97 11.45 -18.44 5.41
CA ARG A 97 10.93 -17.91 6.67
C ARG A 97 9.52 -17.32 6.54
N ALA A 98 9.20 -16.65 5.44
CA ALA A 98 7.85 -16.14 5.18
C ALA A 98 6.87 -17.29 4.93
N ILE A 99 7.30 -18.35 4.23
CA ILE A 99 6.49 -19.55 3.99
C ILE A 99 6.24 -20.30 5.31
N VAL A 100 7.29 -20.47 6.12
CA VAL A 100 7.19 -21.13 7.44
C VAL A 100 6.34 -20.30 8.41
N ALA A 101 6.47 -18.97 8.42
CA ALA A 101 5.64 -18.10 9.24
C ALA A 101 4.16 -18.11 8.81
N ALA A 102 3.89 -18.11 7.50
CA ALA A 102 2.54 -18.25 6.97
C ALA A 102 1.93 -19.63 7.28
N ALA A 103 2.73 -20.69 7.26
CA ALA A 103 2.31 -22.03 7.65
C ALA A 103 2.00 -22.14 9.15
N LEU A 104 2.81 -21.51 10.01
CA LEU A 104 2.56 -21.47 11.46
C LEU A 104 1.28 -20.70 11.80
N GLN A 105 0.98 -19.59 11.10
CA GLN A 105 -0.24 -18.82 11.31
C GLN A 105 -1.51 -19.53 10.82
N ALA A 106 -1.39 -20.45 9.86
CA ALA A 106 -2.52 -21.25 9.38
C ALA A 106 -2.90 -22.38 10.35
N ASP A 107 -1.98 -22.81 11.22
CA ASP A 107 -2.19 -23.87 12.21
C ASP A 107 -2.77 -23.34 13.55
N GLU A 108 -2.78 -22.01 13.74
CA GLU A 108 -3.39 -21.33 14.90
C GLU A 108 -4.88 -20.98 14.71
N HIS A 109 -5.50 -21.40 13.60
CA HIS A 109 -6.93 -21.25 13.28
C HIS A 109 -7.64 -22.60 13.25
#